data_AF-A0A2S9FMW6-F1
#
_entry.id   AF-A0A2S9FMW6-F1
#
_cell.length_a   1.000
_cell.length_b   1.000
_cell.length_c   1.000
_cell.angle_alpha   90.00
_cell.angle_beta   90.00
_cell.angle_gamma   90.00
#
_symmetry.space_group_name_H-M   'P 1'
#
loop_
_entity.id
_entity.type
_entity.pdbx_description
1 polymer ?
#
loop_
_entity_poly.entity_id
_entity_poly.type
_entity_poly.pdbx_seq_one_letter_code
_entity_poly.pdbx_strand_id
1 'polypeptide(L)'
;PVVISPPLAGPNWLDANSCCDMTPHRMALNPINGEIWAAERFAIDYLQLGPDGRVFTGEKTEVRSYPYFGSDILAVGDGPVVSVLDGLPEQVPGTAPTGLTLEQYGGNHIVQDLGNGNYAFYAHLQTGSVTV
;
A
#
# COMPACT_ATOMS: atom_id res chain seq x y z
N PRO A 1 3.54 13.07 -18.93
CA PRO A 1 3.21 12.60 -17.56
C PRO A 1 3.29 11.08 -17.54
N VAL A 2 3.70 10.46 -16.43
CA VAL A 2 3.66 9.00 -16.32
C VAL A 2 2.22 8.52 -16.46
N VAL A 3 2.01 7.48 -17.26
CA VAL A 3 0.69 6.83 -17.43
C VAL A 3 0.80 5.47 -16.79
N ILE A 4 -0.16 5.15 -15.93
CA ILE A 4 -0.16 3.91 -15.13
C ILE A 4 -1.42 3.10 -15.39
N SER A 5 -1.28 1.79 -15.25
CA SER A 5 -2.38 0.81 -15.32
C SER A 5 -2.89 0.48 -13.91
N PRO A 6 -4.11 -0.09 -13.77
CA PRO A 6 -4.61 -0.52 -12.47
C PRO A 6 -3.69 -1.56 -11.81
N PRO A 7 -3.32 -1.40 -10.51
CA PRO A 7 -2.45 -2.35 -9.81
C PRO A 7 -3.18 -3.62 -9.34
N LEU A 8 -4.51 -3.66 -9.47
CA LEU A 8 -5.37 -4.70 -8.92
C LEU A 8 -6.35 -5.19 -9.99
N ALA A 9 -6.56 -6.50 -10.03
CA ALA A 9 -7.52 -7.14 -10.92
C ALA A 9 -8.80 -7.55 -10.17
N GLY A 10 -9.88 -7.74 -10.92
CA GLY A 10 -11.14 -8.22 -10.38
C GLY A 10 -12.08 -7.14 -9.85
N PRO A 11 -13.26 -7.54 -9.34
CA PRO A 11 -14.31 -6.62 -8.95
C PRO A 11 -14.15 -6.11 -7.50
N ASN A 12 -15.01 -5.16 -7.15
CA ASN A 12 -15.28 -4.72 -5.77
C ASN A 12 -14.09 -4.08 -5.05
N TRP A 13 -13.15 -3.49 -5.77
CA TRP A 13 -12.14 -2.63 -5.19
C TRP A 13 -12.71 -1.26 -4.88
N LEU A 14 -12.53 -0.84 -3.63
CA LEU A 14 -12.86 0.46 -3.10
C LEU A 14 -11.58 1.26 -2.93
N ASP A 15 -11.55 2.44 -3.52
CA ASP A 15 -10.60 3.49 -3.15
C ASP A 15 -11.05 4.12 -1.82
N ALA A 16 -10.37 3.79 -0.73
CA ALA A 16 -10.85 4.11 0.62
C ALA A 16 -10.40 5.49 1.12
N ASN A 17 -9.26 5.99 0.67
CA ASN A 17 -8.69 7.24 1.20
C ASN A 17 -7.83 8.03 0.20
N SER A 18 -7.92 7.78 -1.11
CA SER A 18 -7.13 8.55 -2.07
C SER A 18 -7.60 9.99 -2.23
N CYS A 19 -8.88 10.33 -2.08
CA CYS A 19 -9.33 11.60 -2.66
C CYS A 19 -10.20 12.47 -1.76
N CYS A 20 -10.41 13.68 -2.29
CA CYS A 20 -11.60 14.50 -2.13
C CYS A 20 -11.77 15.24 -0.80
N ASP A 21 -10.96 14.92 0.20
CA ASP A 21 -10.86 15.63 1.47
C ASP A 21 -9.42 15.57 2.03
N MET A 22 -9.21 16.17 3.21
CA MET A 22 -7.96 16.04 3.96
C MET A 22 -7.86 14.66 4.64
N THR A 23 -7.68 13.61 3.82
CA THR A 23 -7.52 12.22 4.25
C THR A 23 -6.16 11.99 4.93
N PRO A 24 -5.95 10.85 5.62
CA PRO A 24 -4.63 10.50 6.17
C PRO A 24 -3.50 10.63 5.15
N HIS A 25 -3.65 10.08 3.94
CA HIS A 25 -2.67 10.21 2.84
C HIS A 25 -2.43 11.65 2.39
N ARG A 26 -3.46 12.50 2.39
CA ARG A 26 -3.34 13.92 2.00
C ARG A 26 -2.68 14.78 3.09
N MET A 27 -2.66 14.30 4.32
CA MET A 27 -2.10 14.97 5.50
C MET A 27 -0.78 14.36 5.98
N ALA A 28 -0.32 13.25 5.39
CA ALA A 28 0.94 12.62 5.72
C ALA A 28 2.12 13.48 5.25
N LEU A 29 2.71 14.20 6.21
CA LEU A 29 3.87 15.05 6.03
C LEU A 29 5.01 14.57 6.92
N ASN A 30 6.11 14.14 6.32
CA ASN A 30 7.26 13.56 7.02
C ASN A 30 8.42 14.56 7.05
N PRO A 31 8.85 15.06 8.22
CA PRO A 31 10.04 15.90 8.33
C PRO A 31 11.30 15.02 8.29
N ILE A 32 11.91 14.88 7.12
CA ILE A 32 13.10 14.04 6.90
C ILE A 32 14.27 14.94 6.50
N ASN A 33 15.37 14.86 7.25
CA ASN A 33 16.62 15.60 7.00
C ASN A 33 16.44 17.13 6.85
N GLY A 34 15.52 17.72 7.62
CA GLY A 34 15.27 19.16 7.59
C GLY A 34 14.29 19.62 6.51
N GLU A 35 13.72 18.70 5.74
CA GLU A 35 12.73 18.98 4.70
C GLU A 35 11.40 18.28 4.98
N ILE A 36 10.29 18.83 4.48
CA ILE A 36 8.96 18.23 4.61
C ILE A 36 8.63 17.47 3.33
N TRP A 37 8.41 16.16 3.46
CA TRP A 37 8.04 15.26 2.37
C TRP A 37 6.58 14.86 2.47
N ALA A 38 5.84 14.99 1.38
CA ALA A 38 4.45 14.50 1.27
C ALA A 38 4.42 13.18 0.50
N ALA A 39 5.05 12.14 1.06
CA ALA A 39 5.33 10.88 0.37
C ALA A 39 4.04 10.14 -0.08
N GLU A 40 2.95 10.31 0.67
CA GLU A 40 1.67 9.64 0.41
C GLU A 40 0.68 10.50 -0.40
N ARG A 41 1.13 11.63 -0.96
CA ARG A 41 0.27 12.59 -1.70
C ARG A 41 -0.51 11.95 -2.85
N PHE A 42 0.01 10.88 -3.44
CA PHE A 42 -0.67 10.13 -4.50
C PHE A 42 -1.01 8.70 -4.08
N ALA A 43 -0.81 8.35 -2.81
CA ALA A 43 -1.15 7.03 -2.29
C ALA A 43 -2.66 6.82 -2.25
N ILE A 44 -3.03 5.55 -2.37
CA ILE A 44 -4.39 5.03 -2.41
C ILE A 44 -4.41 3.76 -1.56
N ASP A 45 -5.21 3.72 -0.50
CA ASP A 45 -5.54 2.46 0.15
C ASP A 45 -6.71 1.83 -0.59
N TYR A 46 -6.43 0.72 -1.28
CA TYR A 46 -7.45 -0.11 -1.89
C TYR A 46 -7.96 -1.14 -0.88
N LEU A 47 -9.28 -1.18 -0.68
CA LEU A 47 -9.95 -2.21 0.10
C LEU A 47 -10.86 -3.03 -0.81
N GLN A 48 -10.85 -4.36 -0.69
CA GLN A 48 -11.81 -5.18 -1.42
C GLN A 48 -13.07 -5.42 -0.59
N LEU A 49 -14.23 -5.19 -1.19
CA LEU A 49 -15.53 -5.46 -0.60
C LEU A 49 -15.98 -6.88 -0.92
N GLY A 50 -16.46 -7.59 0.09
CA GLY A 50 -17.17 -8.86 -0.07
C GLY A 50 -18.49 -8.68 -0.84
N PRO A 51 -19.14 -9.79 -1.25
CA PRO A 51 -20.41 -9.73 -1.99
C PRO A 51 -21.55 -9.01 -1.26
N ASP A 52 -21.47 -8.91 0.06
CA ASP A 52 -22.41 -8.20 0.93
C ASP A 52 -22.01 -6.74 1.21
N GLY A 53 -20.97 -6.23 0.52
CA GLY A 53 -20.45 -4.88 0.68
C GLY A 53 -19.58 -4.68 1.91
N ARG A 54 -19.21 -5.73 2.64
CA ARG A 54 -18.37 -5.62 3.85
C ARG A 54 -16.88 -5.67 3.51
N VAL A 55 -16.08 -4.89 4.23
CA VAL A 55 -14.61 -4.90 4.14
C VAL A 55 -13.95 -6.07 4.88
N PHE A 56 -14.67 -6.76 5.77
CA PHE A 56 -14.20 -7.97 6.44
C PHE A 56 -15.35 -8.91 6.81
N THR A 57 -15.03 -10.20 6.85
CA THR A 57 -15.89 -11.27 7.34
C THR A 57 -15.15 -12.01 8.45
N GLY A 58 -15.59 -11.87 9.71
CA GLY A 58 -14.91 -12.43 10.88
C GLY A 58 -14.37 -11.35 11.82
N GLU A 59 -13.29 -11.68 12.52
CA GLU A 59 -12.69 -10.80 13.53
C GLU A 59 -11.94 -9.64 12.87
N LYS A 60 -12.26 -8.41 13.27
CA LYS A 60 -11.67 -7.19 12.71
C LYS A 60 -10.15 -7.13 12.91
N THR A 61 -9.63 -7.76 13.96
CA THR A 61 -8.21 -7.76 14.31
C THR A 61 -7.43 -8.91 13.67
N GLU A 62 -8.07 -9.75 12.87
CA GLU A 62 -7.42 -10.82 12.10
C GLU A 62 -7.31 -10.38 10.64
N VAL A 63 -6.10 -10.27 10.10
CA VAL A 63 -5.85 -9.77 8.73
C VAL A 63 -6.47 -10.70 7.67
N ARG A 64 -6.55 -12.01 7.95
CA ARG A 64 -7.19 -12.98 7.06
C ARG A 64 -8.70 -12.82 6.97
N SER A 65 -9.33 -12.03 7.84
CA SER A 65 -10.75 -11.69 7.73
C SER A 65 -11.05 -10.69 6.61
N TYR A 66 -10.02 -10.08 6.01
CA TYR A 66 -10.16 -9.08 4.95
C TYR A 66 -9.99 -9.70 3.57
N PRO A 67 -10.93 -9.53 2.63
CA PRO A 67 -10.92 -10.23 1.34
C PRO A 67 -9.69 -9.93 0.47
N TYR A 68 -9.10 -8.74 0.61
CA TYR A 68 -7.93 -8.33 -0.16
C TYR A 68 -6.64 -9.02 0.26
N PHE A 69 -6.58 -9.63 1.45
CA PHE A 69 -5.34 -10.22 1.97
C PHE A 69 -4.83 -11.35 1.07
N GLY A 70 -3.58 -11.23 0.61
CA GLY A 70 -2.96 -12.18 -0.32
C GLY A 70 -3.38 -12.03 -1.78
N SER A 71 -4.05 -10.94 -2.16
CA SER A 71 -4.33 -10.64 -3.56
C SER A 71 -3.06 -10.31 -4.33
N ASP A 72 -3.01 -10.74 -5.59
CA ASP A 72 -1.93 -10.40 -6.51
C ASP A 72 -1.87 -8.89 -6.77
N ILE A 73 -0.66 -8.35 -6.77
CA ILE A 73 -0.39 -6.96 -7.12
C ILE A 73 0.28 -6.93 -8.49
N LEU A 74 -0.30 -6.14 -9.41
CA LEU A 74 0.19 -5.98 -10.76
C LEU A 74 1.09 -4.75 -10.85
N ALA A 75 2.19 -4.87 -11.59
CA ALA A 75 3.00 -3.73 -11.96
C ALA A 75 2.16 -2.72 -12.76
N VAL A 76 2.18 -1.46 -12.34
CA VAL A 76 1.37 -0.41 -12.98
C VAL A 76 1.96 0.09 -14.29
N GLY A 77 3.19 -0.30 -14.62
CA GLY A 77 3.85 0.05 -15.87
C GLY A 77 5.15 -0.73 -16.04
N ASP A 78 5.85 -0.45 -17.14
CA ASP A 78 7.17 -1.01 -17.40
C ASP A 78 8.24 -0.30 -16.54
N GLY A 79 9.22 -1.05 -16.05
CA GLY A 79 10.33 -0.49 -15.30
C GLY A 79 10.96 -1.47 -14.32
N PRO A 80 12.23 -1.27 -13.93
CA PRO A 80 12.90 -2.16 -13.01
C PRO A 80 12.38 -2.00 -11.58
N VAL A 81 12.40 -3.10 -10.84
CA VAL A 81 12.32 -3.07 -9.38
C VAL A 81 13.65 -2.55 -8.84
N VAL A 82 13.60 -1.50 -8.02
CA VAL A 82 14.78 -0.81 -7.48
C VAL A 82 14.92 -0.93 -5.97
N SER A 83 13.88 -1.37 -5.27
CA SER A 83 13.94 -1.71 -3.84
C SER A 83 12.88 -2.76 -3.49
N VAL A 84 13.23 -3.61 -2.52
CA VAL A 84 12.35 -4.63 -1.95
C VAL A 84 12.60 -4.72 -0.45
N LEU A 85 11.52 -4.81 0.32
CA LEU A 85 11.55 -5.23 1.70
C LEU A 85 10.51 -6.34 1.89
N ASP A 86 10.93 -7.48 2.43
CA ASP A 86 10.04 -8.59 2.78
C ASP A 86 10.49 -9.22 4.10
N GLY A 87 9.61 -10.03 4.71
CA GLY A 87 9.86 -10.77 5.95
C GLY A 87 9.47 -10.04 7.24
N LEU A 88 8.92 -8.82 7.16
CA LEU A 88 8.29 -8.17 8.30
C LEU A 88 6.97 -8.88 8.64
N PRO A 89 6.65 -9.05 9.93
CA PRO A 89 5.42 -9.73 10.33
C PRO A 89 4.18 -8.89 10.02
N GLU A 90 3.08 -9.59 9.76
CA GLU A 90 1.75 -8.97 9.66
C GLU A 90 1.42 -8.16 10.91
N GLN A 91 0.83 -6.99 10.70
CA GLN A 91 0.35 -6.11 11.77
C GLN A 91 -1.11 -6.38 12.08
N VAL A 92 -1.54 -6.07 13.31
CA VAL A 92 -2.93 -6.21 13.73
C VAL A 92 -3.76 -5.07 13.12
N PRO A 93 -4.75 -5.34 12.26
CA PRO A 93 -5.56 -4.29 11.63
C PRO A 93 -6.23 -3.38 12.67
N GLY A 94 -6.23 -2.08 12.39
CA GLY A 94 -6.77 -1.06 13.29
C GLY A 94 -5.88 -0.69 14.47
N THR A 95 -4.68 -1.27 14.58
CA THR A 95 -3.66 -0.89 15.57
C THR A 95 -2.47 -0.27 14.83
N ALA A 96 -2.05 0.92 15.26
CA ALA A 96 -0.85 1.54 14.70
C ALA A 96 0.40 0.77 15.14
N PRO A 97 1.28 0.38 14.21
CA PRO A 97 2.53 -0.27 14.58
C PRO A 97 3.46 0.69 15.32
N THR A 98 4.33 0.16 16.18
CA THR A 98 5.31 0.95 16.93
C THR A 98 6.70 0.35 16.79
N GLY A 99 7.75 1.15 17.03
CA GLY A 99 9.14 0.68 17.00
C GLY A 99 9.71 0.41 15.62
N LEU A 100 9.07 0.89 14.55
CA LEU A 100 9.55 0.74 13.18
C LEU A 100 10.64 1.76 12.85
N THR A 101 11.64 1.36 12.06
CA THR A 101 12.53 2.30 11.39
C THR A 101 11.80 3.00 10.24
N LEU A 102 12.38 4.08 9.71
CA LEU A 102 11.81 4.80 8.56
C LEU A 102 11.59 3.86 7.35
N GLU A 103 12.55 2.98 7.07
CA GLU A 103 12.49 2.01 5.96
C GLU A 103 11.37 0.97 6.14
N GLN A 104 10.94 0.70 7.37
CA GLN A 104 9.94 -0.31 7.69
C GLN A 104 8.50 0.24 7.68
N TYR A 105 8.31 1.56 7.57
CA TYR A 105 7.01 2.19 7.78
C TYR A 105 5.94 1.75 6.78
N GLY A 106 6.34 1.43 5.54
CA GLY A 106 5.44 0.87 4.52
C GLY A 106 5.14 -0.63 4.66
N GLY A 107 5.72 -1.31 5.65
CA GLY A 107 5.67 -2.77 5.77
C GLY A 107 6.48 -3.47 4.67
N ASN A 108 6.15 -4.73 4.37
CA ASN A 108 6.73 -5.41 3.20
C ASN A 108 6.29 -4.67 1.94
N HIS A 109 7.23 -4.39 1.04
CA HIS A 109 6.98 -3.51 -0.09
C HIS A 109 7.92 -3.74 -1.28
N ILE A 110 7.51 -3.23 -2.43
CA ILE A 110 8.31 -3.12 -3.65
C ILE A 110 8.31 -1.66 -4.12
N VAL A 111 9.46 -1.18 -4.59
CA VAL A 111 9.59 0.09 -5.31
C VAL A 111 9.97 -0.19 -6.76
N GLN A 112 9.16 0.30 -7.69
CA GLN A 112 9.42 0.20 -9.12
C GLN A 112 9.75 1.59 -9.70
N ASP A 113 10.81 1.69 -10.48
CA ASP A 113 11.17 2.91 -11.20
C ASP A 113 10.40 2.99 -12.52
N LEU A 114 9.55 4.01 -12.66
CA LEU A 114 8.77 4.29 -13.87
C LEU A 114 9.46 5.30 -14.80
N GLY A 115 10.68 5.72 -14.45
CA GLY A 115 11.49 6.68 -15.18
C GLY A 115 11.23 8.14 -14.82
N ASN A 116 12.21 8.99 -15.13
CA ASN A 116 12.15 10.45 -14.94
C ASN A 116 11.80 10.87 -13.49
N GLY A 117 12.26 10.11 -12.49
CA GLY A 117 12.02 10.38 -11.07
C GLY A 117 10.62 10.03 -10.57
N ASN A 118 9.86 9.20 -11.32
CA ASN A 118 8.57 8.68 -10.88
C ASN A 118 8.73 7.24 -10.41
N TYR A 119 8.11 6.91 -9.28
CA TYR A 119 8.18 5.57 -8.69
C TYR A 119 6.78 5.09 -8.34
N ALA A 120 6.54 3.79 -8.52
CA ALA A 120 5.41 3.11 -7.90
C ALA A 120 5.87 2.43 -6.61
N PHE A 121 5.14 2.68 -5.53
CA PHE A 121 5.39 2.08 -4.21
C PHE A 121 4.22 1.16 -3.86
N TYR A 122 4.50 -0.15 -3.78
CA TYR A 122 3.52 -1.17 -3.43
C TYR A 122 3.75 -1.58 -1.99
N ALA A 123 2.93 -1.08 -1.07
CA ALA A 123 3.09 -1.25 0.37
C ALA A 123 2.19 -2.36 0.93
N HIS A 124 2.42 -2.73 2.20
CA HIS A 124 1.58 -3.65 2.97
C HIS A 124 1.42 -5.03 2.34
N LEU A 125 2.47 -5.53 1.68
CA LEU A 125 2.48 -6.84 1.04
C LEU A 125 2.50 -7.95 2.10
N GLN A 126 1.90 -9.10 1.75
CA GLN A 126 1.90 -10.27 2.61
C GLN A 126 3.34 -10.74 2.85
N THR A 127 3.63 -11.11 4.09
CA THR A 127 4.93 -11.65 4.52
C THR A 127 5.34 -12.85 3.67
N GLY A 128 6.53 -12.79 3.07
CA GLY A 128 7.11 -13.86 2.27
C GLY A 128 6.46 -14.04 0.89
N SER A 129 5.67 -13.07 0.44
CA SER A 129 5.00 -13.12 -0.87
C SER A 129 5.80 -12.48 -2.00
N VAL A 130 6.83 -11.68 -1.69
CA VAL A 130 7.52 -10.91 -2.72
C VAL A 130 8.41 -11.83 -3.55
N THR A 131 8.11 -11.92 -4.84
CA THR A 131 8.90 -12.64 -5.85
C THR A 131 9.11 -11.70 -7.03
N VAL A 132 10.36 -11.26 -7.26
CA VAL A 132 10.76 -10.32 -8.32
C VAL A 132 11.95 -10.82 -9.10
#